data_AF-A0A1F5K151-F1
#
_entry.id   AF-A0A1F5K151-F1
#
_cell.length_a   1.000
_cell.length_b   1.000
_cell.length_c   1.000
_cell.angle_alpha   90.00
_cell.angle_beta   90.00
_cell.angle_gamma   90.00
#
_symmetry.space_group_name_H-M   'P 1'
#
loop_
_entity.id
_entity.type
_entity.pdbx_description
1 polymer ?
#
loop_
_entity_poly.entity_id
_entity_poly.type
_entity_poly.pdbx_seq_one_letter_code
_entity_poly.pdbx_strand_id
1 'polypeptide(L)'
;MKLLDDINLFLDKLPKKDYDLFHQLLRAARSIPALLAEGFAKKSSQRDFRNFVIMAMGSSDEVITHLRIAKASQSLIEEYKSVSKQLNSLAQKLSS
;
A
#
# COMPACT_ATOMS: atom_id res chain seq x y z
N MET A 1 -4.52 8.90 6.61
CA MET A 1 -5.82 8.47 6.05
C MET A 1 -6.05 8.96 4.64
N LYS A 2 -5.59 10.16 4.24
CA LYS A 2 -5.71 10.72 2.88
C LYS A 2 -5.62 9.71 1.71
N LEU A 3 -4.57 8.89 1.62
CA LEU A 3 -4.42 7.92 0.52
C LEU A 3 -5.52 6.86 0.46
N LEU A 4 -6.04 6.42 1.62
CA LEU A 4 -7.18 5.52 1.67
C LEU A 4 -8.46 6.23 1.23
N ASP A 5 -8.61 7.51 1.55
CA ASP A 5 -9.74 8.33 1.10
C ASP A 5 -9.71 8.51 -0.43
N ASP A 6 -8.53 8.78 -0.99
CA ASP A 6 -8.31 8.88 -2.45
C ASP A 6 -8.58 7.54 -3.16
N ILE A 7 -8.19 6.41 -2.56
CA ILE A 7 -8.57 5.07 -3.03
C ILE A 7 -10.09 4.87 -2.97
N ASN A 8 -10.76 5.18 -1.87
CA ASN A 8 -12.20 5.02 -1.74
C ASN A 8 -12.94 5.84 -2.81
N LEU A 9 -12.52 7.09 -3.02
CA LEU A 9 -13.09 7.97 -4.05
C LEU A 9 -12.88 7.42 -5.47
N PHE A 10 -11.75 6.75 -5.73
CA PHE A 10 -11.52 6.07 -6.99
C PHE A 10 -12.41 4.83 -7.14
N LEU A 11 -12.50 4.02 -6.07
CA LEU A 11 -13.31 2.80 -6.03
C LEU A 11 -14.82 3.08 -6.25
N ASP A 12 -15.34 4.20 -5.77
CA ASP A 12 -16.73 4.61 -6.00
C ASP A 12 -17.04 4.87 -7.49
N LYS A 13 -16.01 5.09 -8.32
CA LYS A 13 -16.12 5.33 -9.76
C LYS A 13 -15.90 4.07 -10.59
N LEU A 14 -15.44 2.97 -9.99
CA LEU A 14 -15.24 1.71 -10.69
C LEU A 14 -16.60 1.15 -11.13
N PRO A 15 -16.72 0.62 -12.36
CA PRO A 15 -17.95 -0.04 -12.79
C PRO A 15 -18.30 -1.18 -11.83
N LYS A 16 -19.58 -1.27 -11.42
CA LYS A 16 -20.09 -2.30 -10.50
C LYS A 16 -19.84 -3.75 -10.95
N LYS A 17 -19.38 -4.00 -12.17
CA LYS A 17 -19.08 -5.35 -12.67
C LYS A 17 -17.73 -5.91 -12.20
N ASP A 18 -16.87 -5.09 -11.60
CA ASP A 18 -15.51 -5.48 -11.21
C ASP A 18 -15.32 -5.49 -9.68
N TYR A 19 -16.17 -6.27 -9.00
CA TYR A 19 -16.12 -6.41 -7.54
C TYR A 19 -14.83 -7.06 -7.04
N ASP A 20 -14.26 -7.98 -7.83
CA ASP A 20 -13.01 -8.64 -7.47
C ASP A 20 -11.86 -7.63 -7.41
N LEU A 21 -11.71 -6.78 -8.44
CA LEU A 21 -10.71 -5.72 -8.46
C LEU A 21 -10.94 -4.70 -7.33
N PHE A 22 -12.21 -4.34 -7.07
CA PHE A 22 -12.56 -3.47 -5.95
C PHE A 22 -12.04 -4.02 -4.62
N HIS A 23 -12.34 -5.30 -4.32
CA HIS A 23 -11.96 -5.91 -3.05
C HIS A 23 -10.45 -6.12 -2.93
N GLN A 24 -9.79 -6.54 -4.01
CA GLN A 24 -8.34 -6.73 -4.03
C GLN A 24 -7.60 -5.40 -3.80
N LEU A 25 -8.00 -4.34 -4.50
CA LEU A 25 -7.40 -3.02 -4.38
C LEU A 25 -7.63 -2.41 -2.99
N LEU A 26 -8.86 -2.50 -2.46
CA LEU A 26 -9.18 -2.00 -1.13
C LEU A 26 -8.40 -2.73 -0.03
N ARG A 27 -8.29 -4.07 -0.15
CA ARG A 27 -7.55 -4.90 0.81
C ARG A 27 -6.06 -4.56 0.81
N ALA A 28 -5.45 -4.49 -0.38
CA ALA A 28 -4.03 -4.13 -0.52
C ALA A 28 -3.74 -2.72 -0.01
N ALA A 29 -4.63 -1.75 -0.24
CA ALA A 29 -4.45 -0.40 0.28
C ALA A 29 -4.54 -0.35 1.82
N ARG A 30 -5.45 -1.12 2.43
CA ARG A 30 -5.64 -1.19 3.88
C ARG A 30 -4.54 -1.97 4.60
N SER A 31 -3.92 -2.94 3.95
CA SER A 31 -2.85 -3.73 4.57
C SER A 31 -1.58 -2.91 4.82
N ILE A 32 -1.27 -1.90 4.00
CA ILE A 32 -0.08 -1.05 4.18
C ILE A 32 -0.01 -0.42 5.58
N PRO A 33 -1.01 0.37 6.04
CA PRO A 33 -0.98 0.94 7.39
C PRO A 33 -1.11 -0.12 8.49
N ALA A 34 -1.86 -1.22 8.25
CA ALA A 34 -1.99 -2.31 9.23
C ALA A 34 -0.64 -2.99 9.49
N LEU A 35 0.09 -3.34 8.43
CA LEU A 35 1.42 -3.94 8.49
C LEU A 35 2.43 -3.02 9.16
N LEU A 36 2.38 -1.71 8.87
CA LEU A 36 3.22 -0.73 9.56
C LEU A 36 2.94 -0.67 11.07
N ALA A 37 1.65 -0.69 11.47
CA ALA A 37 1.27 -0.68 12.87
C ALA A 37 1.71 -1.97 13.60
N GLU A 38 1.47 -3.13 13.00
CA GLU A 38 1.91 -4.43 13.51
C GLU A 38 3.44 -4.52 13.62
N GLY A 39 4.15 -4.04 12.60
CA GLY A 39 5.60 -3.97 12.59
C GLY A 39 6.14 -3.05 13.68
N PHE A 40 5.53 -1.87 13.85
CA PHE A 40 5.94 -0.91 14.87
C PHE A 40 5.76 -1.46 16.29
N ALA A 41 4.73 -2.28 16.53
CA ALA A 41 4.55 -2.98 17.80
C ALA A 41 5.71 -3.96 18.10
N LYS A 42 6.42 -4.43 17.08
CA LYS A 42 7.58 -5.34 17.17
C LYS A 42 8.93 -4.63 16.98
N LYS A 43 8.98 -3.29 17.05
CA LYS A 43 10.19 -2.47 16.79
C LYS A 43 11.39 -2.74 17.70
N SER A 44 11.21 -3.44 18.83
CA SER A 44 12.33 -3.91 19.66
C SER A 44 13.26 -4.85 18.89
N SER A 45 12.74 -5.57 17.90
CA SER A 45 13.49 -6.33 16.90
C SER A 45 13.45 -5.58 15.58
N GLN A 46 14.56 -4.91 15.22
CA GLN A 46 14.65 -4.20 13.95
C GLN A 46 14.42 -5.13 12.76
N ARG A 47 14.92 -6.38 12.84
CA ARG A 47 14.71 -7.42 11.84
C ARG A 47 13.23 -7.71 11.63
N ASP A 48 12.47 -7.89 12.71
CA ASP A 48 11.04 -8.20 12.60
C ASP A 48 10.30 -7.00 12.05
N PHE A 49 10.53 -5.80 12.58
CA PHE A 49 9.90 -4.59 12.05
C PHE A 49 10.19 -4.42 10.55
N ARG A 50 11.44 -4.65 10.12
CA ARG A 50 11.83 -4.60 8.71
C ARG A 50 11.01 -5.56 7.85
N ASN A 51 10.75 -6.79 8.32
CA ASN A 51 9.92 -7.75 7.57
C ASN A 51 8.50 -7.20 7.34
N PHE A 52 7.91 -6.56 8.34
CA PHE A 52 6.60 -5.90 8.18
C PHE A 52 6.64 -4.72 7.20
N VAL A 53 7.70 -3.91 7.24
CA VAL A 53 7.87 -2.80 6.27
C VAL A 53 8.01 -3.34 4.84
N ILE A 54 8.71 -4.46 4.64
CA ILE A 54 8.82 -5.11 3.32
C ILE A 54 7.46 -5.65 2.86
N MET A 55 6.69 -6.26 3.75
CA MET A 55 5.33 -6.70 3.42
C MET A 55 4.44 -5.51 3.03
N ALA A 56 4.53 -4.39 3.76
CA ALA A 56 3.81 -3.17 3.44
C ALA A 56 4.21 -2.61 2.06
N MET A 57 5.51 -2.68 1.72
CA MET A 57 6.01 -2.29 0.40
C MET A 57 5.41 -3.16 -0.71
N GLY A 58 5.36 -4.48 -0.49
CA GLY A 58 4.70 -5.41 -1.41
C GLY A 58 3.22 -5.09 -1.63
N SER A 59 2.48 -4.77 -0.56
CA SER A 59 1.08 -4.32 -0.69
C SER A 59 0.96 -2.99 -1.44
N SER A 60 1.90 -2.06 -1.28
CA SER A 60 1.93 -0.81 -2.06
C SER A 60 2.13 -1.07 -3.55
N ASP A 61 3.01 -2.01 -3.91
CA ASP A 61 3.25 -2.39 -5.31
C ASP A 61 2.08 -3.16 -5.92
N GLU A 62 1.36 -3.94 -5.11
CA GLU A 62 0.09 -4.57 -5.50
C GLU A 62 -0.99 -3.52 -5.82
N VAL A 63 -1.13 -2.48 -4.97
CA VAL A 63 -2.05 -1.36 -5.25
C VAL A 63 -1.70 -0.66 -6.57
N ILE A 64 -0.42 -0.39 -6.83
CA ILE A 64 0.03 0.20 -8.10
C ILE A 64 -0.38 -0.66 -9.29
N THR A 65 -0.25 -1.98 -9.17
CA THR A 65 -0.63 -2.94 -10.21
C THR A 65 -2.14 -2.91 -10.46
N HIS A 66 -2.95 -2.97 -9.41
CA HIS A 66 -4.41 -2.91 -9.52
C HIS A 66 -4.90 -1.56 -10.06
N LEU A 67 -4.29 -0.45 -9.66
CA LEU A 67 -4.59 0.88 -10.21
C LEU A 67 -4.30 0.97 -11.71
N ARG A 68 -3.23 0.31 -12.21
CA ARG A 68 -2.93 0.24 -13.64
C ARG A 68 -3.98 -0.58 -14.39
N ILE A 69 -4.38 -1.73 -13.85
CA ILE A 69 -5.45 -2.57 -14.42
C ILE A 69 -6.76 -1.78 -14.50
N ALA A 70 -7.09 -1.07 -13.42
CA ALA A 70 -8.27 -0.21 -13.32
C ALA A 70 -8.18 1.09 -14.14
N LYS A 71 -7.05 1.36 -14.80
CA LYS A 71 -6.76 2.59 -15.56
C LYS A 71 -6.99 3.86 -14.72
N ALA A 72 -6.56 3.84 -13.46
CA ALA A 72 -6.60 4.99 -12.57
C ALA A 72 -5.73 6.15 -13.08
N SER A 73 -5.90 7.33 -12.48
CA SER A 73 -5.09 8.49 -12.85
C SER A 73 -3.61 8.26 -12.55
N GLN A 74 -2.74 8.81 -13.41
CA GLN A 74 -1.30 8.73 -13.21
C GLN A 74 -0.86 9.36 -11.88
N SER A 75 -1.56 10.41 -11.43
CA SER A 75 -1.28 11.07 -10.15
C SER A 75 -1.39 10.09 -8.96
N LEU A 76 -2.48 9.32 -8.89
CA LEU A 76 -2.72 8.36 -7.80
C LEU A 76 -1.69 7.22 -7.83
N ILE A 77 -1.30 6.78 -9.04
CA ILE A 77 -0.24 5.79 -9.22
C ILE A 77 1.12 6.33 -8.71
N GLU A 78 1.46 7.58 -9.01
CA GLU A 78 2.71 8.19 -8.53
C GLU A 78 2.73 8.41 -7.01
N GLU A 79 1.58 8.68 -6.39
CA GLU A 79 1.46 8.75 -4.93
C GLU A 79 1.82 7.40 -4.28
N TYR A 80 1.28 6.29 -4.77
CA TYR A 80 1.63 4.96 -4.25
C TYR A 80 3.07 4.53 -4.59
N LYS A 81 3.64 4.98 -5.72
CA LYS A 81 5.08 4.82 -5.97
C LYS A 81 5.93 5.58 -4.96
N SER A 82 5.51 6.77 -4.55
CA SER A 82 6.18 7.54 -3.49
C SER A 82 6.11 6.80 -2.15
N VAL A 83 4.95 6.21 -1.81
CA VAL A 83 4.81 5.33 -0.63
C VAL A 83 5.77 4.15 -0.68
N SER A 84 5.79 3.40 -1.78
CA SER A 84 6.69 2.25 -1.96
C SER A 84 8.17 2.66 -1.80
N LYS A 85 8.58 3.80 -2.36
CA LYS A 85 9.94 4.37 -2.17
C LYS A 85 10.24 4.71 -0.70
N GLN A 86 9.30 5.32 0.01
CA GLN A 86 9.45 5.65 1.43
C GLN A 86 9.59 4.39 2.29
N LEU A 87 8.79 3.36 2.01
CA LEU A 87 8.86 2.06 2.68
C LEU A 87 10.21 1.38 2.43
N ASN A 88 10.71 1.41 1.19
CA ASN A 88 12.05 0.89 0.87
C ASN A 88 13.15 1.63 1.65
N SER A 89 13.10 2.97 1.70
CA SER A 89 14.06 3.76 2.48
C SER A 89 14.02 3.41 3.96
N LEU A 90 12.82 3.21 4.53
CA LEU A 90 12.66 2.78 5.91
C LEU A 90 13.23 1.37 6.14
N ALA A 91 12.94 0.42 5.26
CA ALA A 91 13.46 -0.95 5.35
C ALA A 91 15.00 -0.99 5.30
N GLN A 92 15.63 -0.13 4.50
CA GLN A 92 17.10 -0.01 4.44
C GLN A 92 17.68 0.50 5.75
N LYS A 93 17.06 1.52 6.37
CA LYS A 93 17.50 2.08 7.67
C LYS A 93 17.38 1.08 8.82
N LEU A 94 16.39 0.18 8.78
CA LEU A 94 16.20 -0.89 9.77
C LEU A 94 17.17 -2.07 9.58
N SER A 95 18.06 -1.99 8.59
CA SER A 95 19.12 -2.97 8.34
C SER A 95 20.48 -2.50 8.86
N SER A 96 20.53 -1.31 9.47
CA SER A 96 21.74 -0.59 9.90
C SER A 96 21.91 -0.65 11.42
#